data_AF-A0A7D4QVI0-F1
#
_entry.id   AF-A0A7D4QVI0-F1
#
_cell.length_a   1.000
_cell.length_b   1.000
_cell.length_c   1.000
_cell.angle_alpha   90.00
_cell.angle_beta   90.00
_cell.angle_gamma   90.00
#
_symmetry.space_group_name_H-M   'P 1'
#
loop_
_entity.id
_entity.type
_entity.pdbx_description
1 polymer ?
#
loop_
_entity_poly.entity_id
_entity_poly.type
_entity_poly.pdbx_seq_one_letter_code
_entity_poly.pdbx_strand_id
1 'polypeptide(L)'
;MDAIELLSNVLEVFKANRNATDTLKYLLENNILHPSFEQRYVLNNDAWQFTITGKNEINTGLVEFYLEASDRCPYRAEVLFEDKWYLRSFMFLCPGCFGEDRTCGVCDGSGWGVL
;
A
#
# COMPACT_ATOMS: atom_id res chain seq x y z
N MET A 1 -15.19 7.46 -8.76
CA MET A 1 -13.91 6.90 -8.34
C MET A 1 -14.05 5.40 -8.20
N ASP A 2 -13.32 4.65 -9.02
CA ASP A 2 -13.17 3.20 -8.86
C ASP A 2 -11.87 2.84 -8.11
N ALA A 3 -11.59 1.56 -7.93
CA ALA A 3 -10.40 1.10 -7.19
C ALA A 3 -9.07 1.51 -7.86
N ILE A 4 -8.99 1.49 -9.19
CA ILE A 4 -7.76 1.81 -9.91
C ILE A 4 -7.52 3.33 -9.94
N GLU A 5 -8.59 4.11 -10.04
CA GLU A 5 -8.57 5.56 -9.94
C GLU A 5 -8.13 6.01 -8.55
N LEU A 6 -8.65 5.39 -7.48
CA LEU A 6 -8.19 5.65 -6.11
C LEU A 6 -6.68 5.38 -5.98
N LEU A 7 -6.22 4.19 -6.38
CA LEU A 7 -4.81 3.84 -6.25
C LEU A 7 -3.92 4.77 -7.07
N SER A 8 -4.30 5.08 -8.31
CA SER A 8 -3.55 6.01 -9.16
C SER A 8 -3.42 7.39 -8.51
N ASN A 9 -4.49 7.89 -7.88
CA ASN A 9 -4.45 9.15 -7.12
C ASN A 9 -3.49 9.07 -5.93
N VAL A 10 -3.49 7.97 -5.17
CA VAL A 10 -2.53 7.74 -4.07
C VAL A 10 -1.09 7.78 -4.59
N LEU A 11 -0.81 7.10 -5.70
CA LEU A 11 0.54 7.04 -6.26
C LEU A 11 1.02 8.41 -6.75
N GLU A 12 0.14 9.22 -7.34
CA GLU A 12 0.47 10.60 -7.71
C GLU A 12 0.71 11.49 -6.48
N VAL A 13 -0.04 11.30 -5.38
CA VAL A 13 0.22 11.99 -4.11
C VAL A 13 1.59 11.62 -3.56
N PHE A 14 1.98 10.35 -3.57
CA PHE A 14 3.32 9.89 -3.17
C PHE A 14 4.40 10.54 -4.03
N LYS A 15 4.21 10.58 -5.35
CA LYS A 15 5.18 11.15 -6.28
C LYS A 15 5.33 12.67 -6.12
N ALA A 16 4.23 13.37 -5.86
CA ALA A 16 4.20 14.83 -5.70
C ALA A 16 4.76 15.28 -4.34
N ASN A 17 4.47 14.52 -3.28
CA ASN A 17 4.84 14.88 -1.91
C ASN A 17 5.97 13.99 -1.41
N ARG A 18 7.22 14.46 -1.55
CA ARG A 18 8.40 13.80 -0.95
C ARG A 18 8.54 14.05 0.55
N ASN A 19 7.43 14.35 1.22
CA ASN A 19 7.35 14.56 2.67
C ASN A 19 6.30 13.60 3.22
N ALA A 20 6.74 12.68 4.07
CA ALA A 20 5.89 11.64 4.63
C ALA A 20 4.76 12.18 5.51
N THR A 21 5.05 13.21 6.32
CA THR A 21 4.07 13.83 7.21
C THR A 21 2.97 14.54 6.43
N ASP A 22 3.34 15.33 5.42
CA ASP A 22 2.39 16.06 4.59
C ASP A 22 1.53 15.09 3.75
N THR A 23 2.15 14.03 3.25
CA THR A 23 1.45 12.93 2.55
C THR A 23 0.42 12.28 3.45
N LEU A 24 0.82 11.83 4.65
CA LEU A 24 -0.09 11.18 5.58
C LEU A 24 -1.25 12.11 5.95
N LYS A 25 -0.95 13.37 6.25
CA LYS A 25 -1.96 14.38 6.56
C LYS A 25 -2.97 14.54 5.41
N TYR A 26 -2.49 14.69 4.17
CA TYR A 26 -3.35 14.80 3.00
C TYR A 26 -4.27 13.57 2.86
N LEU A 27 -3.73 12.36 2.99
CA LEU A 27 -4.48 11.12 2.84
C LEU A 27 -5.55 10.95 3.93
N LEU A 28 -5.27 11.41 5.16
CA LEU A 28 -6.22 11.43 6.27
C LEU A 28 -7.31 12.49 6.06
N GLU A 29 -6.94 13.72 5.73
CA GLU A 29 -7.89 14.83 5.53
C GLU A 29 -8.87 14.57 4.38
N ASN A 30 -8.42 13.85 3.35
CA ASN A 30 -9.27 13.45 2.22
C ASN A 30 -9.99 12.10 2.44
N ASN A 31 -9.85 11.49 3.62
CA ASN A 31 -10.46 10.20 3.97
C ASN A 31 -10.17 9.11 2.91
N ILE A 32 -8.91 9.01 2.47
CA ILE A 32 -8.43 8.03 1.49
C ILE A 32 -8.02 6.72 2.18
N LEU A 33 -7.46 6.82 3.39
CA LEU A 33 -7.04 5.66 4.17
C LEU A 33 -8.22 5.03 4.89
N HIS A 34 -8.30 3.71 4.86
CA HIS A 34 -9.21 2.95 5.71
C HIS A 34 -8.78 3.10 7.18
N PRO A 35 -9.69 3.06 8.18
CA PRO A 35 -9.33 3.13 9.59
C PRO A 35 -8.33 2.05 10.06
N SER A 36 -8.26 0.92 9.36
CA SER A 36 -7.30 -0.15 9.66
C SER A 36 -5.94 0.02 8.99
N PHE A 37 -5.71 1.10 8.24
CA PHE A 37 -4.47 1.30 7.50
C PHE A 37 -3.29 1.55 8.46
N GLU A 38 -2.19 0.83 8.27
CA GLU A 38 -0.96 1.01 9.06
C GLU A 38 -0.22 2.29 8.64
N GLN A 39 -0.42 3.38 9.38
CA GLN A 39 0.13 4.69 9.07
C GLN A 39 1.66 4.73 9.10
N ARG A 40 2.32 3.84 9.87
CA ARG A 40 3.78 3.74 9.91
C ARG A 40 4.39 3.49 8.54
N TYR A 41 3.67 2.79 7.66
CA TYR A 41 4.09 2.63 6.27
C TYR A 41 4.41 3.98 5.62
N VAL A 42 3.47 4.92 5.64
CA VAL A 42 3.66 6.22 4.97
C VAL A 42 4.79 7.01 5.62
N LEU A 43 4.92 6.92 6.96
CA LEU A 43 5.95 7.63 7.73
C LEU A 43 7.36 7.10 7.47
N ASN A 44 7.50 5.81 7.19
CA ASN A 44 8.78 5.13 6.98
C ASN A 44 9.08 4.88 5.49
N ASN A 45 8.19 5.30 4.58
CA ASN A 45 8.30 5.02 3.17
C ASN A 45 9.51 5.74 2.54
N ASP A 46 10.38 4.97 1.90
CA ASP A 46 11.55 5.43 1.16
C ASP A 46 11.34 5.44 -0.37
N ALA A 47 10.38 4.66 -0.86
CA ALA A 47 9.99 4.59 -2.26
C ALA A 47 8.80 5.49 -2.58
N TRP A 48 8.96 6.46 -3.50
CA TRP A 48 7.91 7.43 -3.84
C TRP A 48 7.40 7.31 -5.29
N GLN A 49 7.85 6.29 -6.01
CA GLN A 49 7.48 6.03 -7.40
C GLN A 49 7.19 4.56 -7.58
N PHE A 50 5.99 4.25 -8.07
CA PHE A 50 5.50 2.90 -8.24
C PHE A 50 4.84 2.75 -9.60
N THR A 51 4.99 1.58 -10.20
CA THR A 51 4.27 1.17 -11.41
C THR A 51 3.33 0.03 -11.06
N ILE A 52 2.07 0.10 -11.48
CA ILE A 52 1.13 -1.02 -11.35
C ILE A 52 1.52 -2.10 -12.35
N THR A 53 1.86 -3.28 -11.85
CA THR A 53 2.28 -4.44 -12.66
C THR A 53 1.20 -5.52 -12.72
N GLY A 54 0.24 -5.52 -11.78
CA GLY A 54 -0.83 -6.48 -11.75
C GLY A 54 -2.03 -6.03 -10.91
N LYS A 55 -3.17 -6.68 -11.13
CA LYS A 55 -4.41 -6.48 -10.40
C LYS A 55 -5.09 -7.83 -10.22
N ASN A 56 -5.61 -8.09 -9.03
CA ASN A 56 -6.39 -9.27 -8.70
C ASN A 56 -7.61 -8.87 -7.87
N GLU A 57 -8.79 -9.36 -8.25
CA GLU A 57 -10.02 -9.16 -7.48
C GLU A 57 -10.18 -10.32 -6.51
N ILE A 58 -10.05 -10.05 -5.21
CA ILE A 58 -10.05 -11.10 -4.18
C ILE A 58 -11.49 -11.51 -3.86
N ASN A 59 -12.37 -10.53 -3.72
CA ASN A 59 -13.81 -10.70 -3.55
C ASN A 59 -14.55 -9.39 -3.89
N THR A 60 -15.87 -9.41 -3.79
CA THR A 60 -16.72 -8.23 -4.03
C THR A 60 -16.29 -7.06 -3.15
N GLY A 61 -15.67 -6.05 -3.78
CA GLY A 61 -15.24 -4.83 -3.09
C GLY A 61 -13.82 -4.88 -2.52
N LEU A 62 -13.05 -5.95 -2.69
CA LEU A 62 -11.63 -6.00 -2.32
C LEU A 62 -10.76 -6.29 -3.54
N VAL A 63 -9.91 -5.32 -3.88
CA VAL A 63 -8.99 -5.40 -5.01
C VAL A 63 -7.56 -5.33 -4.50
N GLU A 64 -6.75 -6.30 -4.89
CA GLU A 64 -5.31 -6.33 -4.66
C GLU A 64 -4.59 -5.84 -5.90
N PHE A 65 -3.59 -4.99 -5.71
CA PHE A 65 -2.72 -4.48 -6.76
C PHE A 65 -1.28 -4.87 -6.47
N TYR A 66 -0.60 -5.34 -7.51
CA TYR A 66 0.84 -5.57 -7.49
C TYR A 66 1.54 -4.36 -8.09
N LEU A 67 2.57 -3.90 -7.39
CA LEU A 67 3.29 -2.68 -7.67
C LEU A 67 4.79 -2.99 -7.73
N GLU A 68 5.52 -2.25 -8.56
CA GLU A 68 6.98 -2.29 -8.60
C GLU A 68 7.53 -0.88 -8.36
N ALA A 69 8.43 -0.74 -7.38
CA ALA A 69 9.13 0.50 -7.10
C ALA A 69 10.27 0.75 -8.10
N SER A 70 10.88 1.94 -8.08
CA SER A 70 11.94 2.31 -9.04
C SER A 70 13.20 1.44 -8.97
N ASP A 71 13.45 0.81 -7.83
CA ASP A 71 14.55 -0.15 -7.59
C ASP A 71 14.17 -1.60 -7.93
N ARG A 72 12.97 -1.81 -8.49
CA ARG A 72 12.36 -3.11 -8.80
C ARG A 72 11.93 -3.91 -7.57
N CYS A 73 11.87 -3.31 -6.39
CA CYS A 73 11.29 -3.97 -5.24
C CYS A 73 9.78 -4.14 -5.44
N PRO A 74 9.22 -5.34 -5.17
CA PRO A 74 7.80 -5.59 -5.31
C PRO A 74 7.02 -5.11 -4.09
N TYR A 75 5.86 -4.53 -4.36
CA TYR A 75 4.91 -3.99 -3.40
C TYR A 75 3.50 -4.51 -3.68
N ARG A 76 2.66 -4.42 -2.67
CA ARG A 76 1.26 -4.84 -2.72
C ARG A 76 0.38 -3.81 -2.04
N ALA A 77 -0.69 -3.40 -2.71
CA ALA A 77 -1.68 -2.50 -2.16
C ALA A 77 -3.07 -3.15 -2.20
N GLU A 78 -3.84 -2.99 -1.14
CA GLU A 78 -5.24 -3.44 -1.10
C GLU A 78 -6.16 -2.23 -1.06
N VAL A 79 -7.17 -2.26 -1.93
CA VAL A 79 -8.21 -1.25 -2.04
C VAL A 79 -9.56 -1.89 -1.72
N LEU A 80 -10.26 -1.35 -0.73
CA LEU A 80 -11.49 -1.90 -0.16
C LEU A 80 -12.66 -0.93 -0.36
N PHE A 81 -13.83 -1.45 -0.74
CA PHE A 81 -15.06 -0.70 -0.87
C PHE A 81 -15.96 -0.90 0.35
N GLU A 82 -16.20 0.19 1.09
CA GLU A 82 -17.18 0.28 2.18
C GLU A 82 -17.90 1.63 2.06
N ASP A 83 -19.00 1.68 1.30
CA ASP A 83 -19.69 2.90 0.82
C ASP A 83 -18.88 3.81 -0.12
N LYS A 84 -17.55 3.75 -0.03
CA LYS A 84 -16.58 4.31 -0.98
C LYS A 84 -15.30 3.47 -0.96
N TRP A 85 -14.42 3.70 -1.94
CA TRP A 85 -13.12 3.05 -1.99
C TRP A 85 -12.13 3.68 -1.02
N TYR A 86 -11.40 2.83 -0.30
CA TYR A 86 -10.32 3.20 0.60
C TYR A 86 -9.05 2.42 0.28
N LEU A 87 -7.90 3.02 0.57
CA LEU A 87 -6.65 2.29 0.66
C LEU A 87 -6.62 1.57 2.01
N ARG A 88 -6.69 0.23 1.99
CA ARG A 88 -6.75 -0.61 3.18
C ARG A 88 -5.36 -0.95 3.70
N SER A 89 -4.44 -1.27 2.80
CA SER A 89 -3.06 -1.63 3.15
C SER A 89 -2.12 -1.31 1.99
N PHE A 90 -0.85 -1.05 2.33
CA PHE A 90 0.24 -0.88 1.38
C PHE A 90 1.46 -1.54 2.02
N MET A 91 2.05 -2.52 1.33
CA MET A 91 3.05 -3.43 1.90
C MET A 91 4.19 -3.63 0.92
N PHE A 92 5.38 -3.85 1.46
CA PHE A 92 6.57 -4.27 0.71
C PHE A 92 6.80 -5.77 0.90
N LEU A 93 7.45 -6.42 -0.06
CA LEU A 93 7.86 -7.82 0.12
C LEU A 93 8.87 -7.92 1.26
N CYS A 94 8.58 -8.75 2.26
CA CYS A 94 9.44 -8.93 3.42
C CYS A 94 10.76 -9.62 3.03
N PRO A 95 11.93 -8.95 3.14
CA PRO A 95 13.22 -9.52 2.76
C PRO A 95 13.76 -10.53 3.79
N GLY A 96 13.18 -10.58 5.00
CA GLY A 96 13.67 -11.42 6.09
C GLY A 96 13.52 -12.91 5.80
N CYS A 97 12.29 -13.39 5.68
CA CYS A 97 11.99 -14.80 5.41
C CYS A 97 11.19 -15.04 4.12
N PHE A 98 10.89 -14.00 3.34
CA PHE A 98 10.02 -14.11 2.16
C PHE A 98 8.64 -14.78 2.44
N GLY A 99 8.19 -14.77 3.69
CA GLY A 99 6.95 -15.44 4.12
C GLY A 99 7.10 -16.94 4.40
N GLU A 100 8.32 -17.48 4.32
CA GLU A 100 8.59 -18.91 4.53
C GLU A 100 8.76 -19.26 6.02
N ASP A 101 9.00 -18.26 6.89
CA ASP A 101 9.24 -18.47 8.31
C ASP A 101 8.40 -17.52 9.17
N ARG A 102 7.43 -18.08 9.90
CA ARG A 102 6.60 -17.33 10.87
C ARG A 102 7.39 -16.81 12.07
N THR A 103 8.56 -17.38 12.35
CA THR A 103 9.39 -16.98 13.49
C THR A 103 10.26 -15.75 13.20
N CYS A 104 10.29 -15.27 11.95
CA CYS A 104 11.09 -14.09 11.60
C CYS A 104 10.61 -12.80 12.29
N GLY A 105 9.33 -12.76 12.73
CA GLY A 105 8.76 -11.64 13.48
C GLY A 105 8.53 -10.35 12.69
N VAL A 106 8.90 -10.31 11.40
CA VAL A 106 8.77 -9.12 10.54
C VAL A 106 7.42 -9.06 9.84
N CYS A 107 6.94 -10.19 9.30
CA CYS A 107 5.67 -10.26 8.56
C CYS A 107 4.73 -11.37 9.07
N ASP A 108 5.08 -12.01 10.20
CA ASP A 108 4.39 -13.17 10.78
C ASP A 108 4.16 -14.31 9.76
N GLY A 109 5.09 -14.47 8.82
CA GLY A 109 5.04 -15.45 7.73
C GLY A 109 4.06 -15.14 6.61
N SER A 110 3.55 -13.91 6.49
CA SER A 110 2.70 -13.51 5.35
C SER A 110 3.49 -13.23 4.06
N GLY A 111 4.80 -12.99 4.18
CA GLY A 111 5.66 -12.55 3.09
C GLY A 111 5.56 -11.06 2.77
N TRP A 112 4.63 -10.34 3.39
CA TRP A 112 4.38 -8.92 3.15
C TRP A 112 4.48 -8.12 4.45
N GLY A 113 5.35 -7.11 4.46
CA GLY A 113 5.64 -6.29 5.62
C GLY A 113 5.05 -4.88 5.51
N VAL A 114 4.92 -4.24 6.68
CA VAL A 114 4.72 -2.80 6.86
C VAL A 114 5.95 -2.29 7.62
N LEU A 115 6.62 -1.25 7.13
CA LEU A 115 7.86 -0.73 7.74
C LEU A 115 7.58 -0.03 9.07
#